data_AF-I3C572-F1
#
_entry.id   AF-I3C572-F1
#
_cell.length_a   1.000
_cell.length_b   1.000
_cell.length_c   1.000
_cell.angle_alpha   90.00
_cell.angle_beta   90.00
_cell.angle_gamma   90.00
#
_symmetry.space_group_name_H-M   'P 1'
#
loop_
_entity.id
_entity.type
_entity.pdbx_description
1 polymer ?
#
loop_
_entity_poly.entity_id
_entity_poly.type
_entity_poly.pdbx_seq_one_letter_code
_entity_poly.pdbx_strand_id
1 'polypeptide(L)'
;MNWKGIVLTITTVLVSASSFAQANLLNAEFPEEVGVKTVDQIEADNDEPLPYGYVDDRDILWSKTVWERIDLDERINFPYYYPIDTVDIGSERRSLYDVIIKNIKNGNLKDIYVDSYFTEKRKFGDLEATLQKVDTTDLGYEQLNAGEQVSLEYINRRELTAADIQEWRIKGVWYFDKRQGELKYRLLGLAPVAPDVNFIDSEQSDLVELFWVWFPSSRDILHEAKAFNNKNSSRPISFDQLLNARRFNAVIYKEENVQGDRSIKDYIPDNAMFQLLESQRLEEKIRDKEQDMWSY
;
A
#
# COMPACT_ATOMS: atom_id res chain seq x y z
N MET A 1 -55.90 5.54 39.15
CA MET A 1 -54.47 5.31 38.81
C MET A 1 -54.39 5.10 37.31
N ASN A 2 -53.63 5.92 36.58
CA ASN A 2 -53.70 5.99 35.12
C ASN A 2 -52.86 4.86 34.48
N TRP A 3 -53.39 3.64 34.47
CA TRP A 3 -52.67 2.41 34.07
C TRP A 3 -52.09 2.47 32.65
N LYS A 4 -52.71 3.19 31.72
CA LYS A 4 -52.18 3.38 30.37
C LYS A 4 -50.86 4.15 30.36
N GLY A 5 -50.70 5.15 31.24
CA GLY A 5 -49.46 5.92 31.38
C GLY A 5 -48.35 5.07 32.00
N ILE A 6 -48.69 4.23 32.97
CA ILE A 6 -47.74 3.32 33.64
C ILE A 6 -47.22 2.26 32.66
N VAL A 7 -48.11 1.64 31.88
CA VAL A 7 -47.71 0.67 30.86
C VAL A 7 -46.80 1.34 29.85
N LEU A 8 -47.18 2.51 29.32
CA LEU A 8 -46.35 3.24 28.35
C LEU A 8 -44.95 3.54 28.92
N THR A 9 -44.85 4.03 30.16
CA THR A 9 -43.56 4.30 30.80
C THR A 9 -42.72 3.03 30.98
N ILE A 10 -43.34 1.90 31.31
CA ILE A 10 -42.64 0.62 31.46
C ILE A 10 -42.14 0.13 30.10
N THR A 11 -42.93 0.24 29.03
CA THR A 11 -42.47 -0.11 27.68
C THR A 11 -41.34 0.80 27.21
N THR A 12 -41.40 2.11 27.48
CA THR A 12 -40.32 3.03 27.09
C THR A 12 -39.02 2.72 27.83
N VAL A 13 -39.10 2.38 29.13
CA VAL A 13 -37.93 1.98 29.94
C VAL A 13 -37.34 0.64 29.48
N LEU A 14 -38.19 -0.33 29.14
CA LEU A 14 -37.75 -1.61 28.58
C LEU A 14 -37.09 -1.45 27.21
N VAL A 15 -37.63 -0.58 26.34
CA VAL A 15 -37.05 -0.32 25.01
C VAL A 15 -35.69 0.39 25.14
N SER A 16 -35.53 1.29 26.10
CA SER A 16 -34.24 1.95 26.37
C SER A 16 -33.18 1.02 26.97
N ALA A 17 -33.57 -0.11 27.57
CA ALA A 17 -32.62 -1.09 28.11
C ALA A 17 -31.99 -1.97 27.00
N SER A 18 -32.54 -1.96 25.79
CA SER A 18 -32.08 -2.76 24.64
C SER A 18 -31.02 -2.07 23.77
N SER A 19 -30.58 -0.86 24.11
CA SER A 19 -29.55 -0.14 23.35
C SER A 19 -28.15 -0.36 23.92
N PHE A 20 -27.55 -1.51 23.65
CA PHE A 20 -26.12 -1.75 23.87
C PHE A 20 -25.40 -1.74 22.51
N ALA A 21 -24.97 -0.56 22.09
CA ALA A 21 -24.07 -0.39 20.95
C ALA A 21 -23.01 0.66 21.31
N GLN A 22 -22.06 0.29 22.17
CA GLN A 22 -20.84 1.08 22.35
C GLN A 22 -19.62 0.16 22.35
N ALA A 23 -18.63 0.55 21.54
CA ALA A 23 -17.31 -0.04 21.55
C ALA A 23 -16.71 0.02 22.97
N ASN A 24 -16.04 -1.06 23.35
CA ASN A 24 -15.70 -1.47 24.71
C ASN A 24 -14.68 -0.58 25.45
N LEU A 25 -14.59 0.71 25.14
CA LEU A 25 -13.64 1.63 25.78
C LEU A 25 -14.13 2.12 27.15
N LEU A 26 -15.43 2.38 27.28
CA LEU A 26 -16.01 2.95 28.50
C LEU A 26 -16.51 1.91 29.49
N ASN A 27 -16.63 0.65 29.06
CA ASN A 27 -17.21 -0.46 29.81
C ASN A 27 -16.25 -1.63 30.06
N ALA A 28 -15.00 -1.56 29.57
CA ALA A 28 -14.00 -2.60 29.83
C ALA A 28 -13.52 -2.52 31.28
N GLU A 29 -13.47 -3.68 31.96
CA GLU A 29 -12.91 -3.79 33.31
C GLU A 29 -11.39 -3.97 33.26
N PHE A 30 -10.89 -4.59 32.19
CA PHE A 30 -9.46 -4.81 31.95
C PHE A 30 -8.96 -4.07 30.70
N PRO A 31 -7.72 -3.54 30.70
CA PRO A 31 -7.13 -2.89 29.54
C PRO A 31 -7.08 -3.79 28.28
N GLU A 32 -7.02 -5.10 28.45
CA GLU A 32 -6.98 -6.09 27.36
C GLU A 32 -8.32 -6.23 26.63
N GLU A 33 -9.44 -5.84 27.25
CA GLU A 33 -10.78 -5.88 26.66
C GLU A 33 -11.10 -4.62 25.84
N VAL A 34 -10.29 -3.58 25.99
CA VAL A 34 -10.45 -2.31 25.29
C VAL A 34 -10.12 -2.49 23.81
N GLY A 35 -11.15 -2.34 22.97
CA GLY A 35 -10.99 -2.42 21.51
C GLY A 35 -11.15 -3.81 20.91
N VAL A 36 -11.38 -4.85 21.74
CA VAL A 36 -11.73 -6.19 21.25
C VAL A 36 -13.22 -6.22 20.91
N LYS A 37 -13.54 -6.60 19.66
CA LYS A 37 -14.93 -6.78 19.21
C LYS A 37 -15.48 -8.10 19.77
N THR A 38 -16.76 -8.13 20.11
CA THR A 38 -17.43 -9.39 20.48
C THR A 38 -17.60 -10.29 19.26
N VAL A 39 -17.75 -11.60 19.47
CA VAL A 39 -17.94 -12.57 18.37
C VAL A 39 -19.14 -12.18 17.50
N ASP A 40 -20.27 -11.82 18.12
CA ASP A 40 -21.47 -11.36 17.42
C ASP A 40 -21.23 -10.07 16.59
N GLN A 41 -20.34 -9.18 17.05
CA GLN A 41 -19.97 -7.97 16.30
C GLN A 41 -19.08 -8.30 15.10
N ILE A 42 -18.16 -9.26 15.24
CA ILE A 42 -17.30 -9.70 14.13
C ILE A 42 -18.16 -10.32 13.03
N GLU A 43 -19.13 -11.16 13.39
CA GLU A 43 -20.06 -11.77 12.43
C GLU A 43 -20.98 -10.74 11.78
N ALA A 44 -21.45 -9.73 12.52
CA ALA A 44 -22.30 -8.67 11.99
C ALA A 44 -21.55 -7.67 11.10
N ASP A 45 -20.27 -7.38 11.39
CA ASP A 45 -19.47 -6.40 10.65
C ASP A 45 -19.06 -6.90 9.26
N ASN A 46 -18.95 -8.22 9.05
CA ASN A 46 -18.51 -8.86 7.80
C ASN A 46 -17.32 -8.11 7.14
N ASP A 47 -16.22 -8.00 7.90
CA ASP A 47 -15.08 -7.12 7.59
C ASP A 47 -14.17 -7.69 6.48
N GLU A 48 -14.68 -7.72 5.26
CA GLU A 48 -13.96 -8.14 4.06
C GLU A 48 -13.68 -6.94 3.12
N PRO A 49 -12.63 -7.00 2.26
CA PRO A 49 -12.42 -5.97 1.26
C PRO A 49 -13.62 -5.92 0.31
N LEU A 50 -14.02 -4.71 -0.08
CA LEU A 50 -15.13 -4.54 -1.02
C LEU A 50 -14.81 -5.24 -2.35
N PRO A 51 -15.61 -6.23 -2.78
CA PRO A 51 -15.33 -6.94 -4.00
C PRO A 51 -15.46 -6.01 -5.19
N TYR A 52 -14.59 -6.18 -6.19
CA TYR A 52 -14.74 -5.42 -7.42
C TYR A 52 -15.97 -5.89 -8.20
N GLY A 53 -16.66 -4.93 -8.82
CA GLY A 53 -17.68 -5.26 -9.80
C GLY A 53 -17.06 -6.02 -10.97
N TYR A 54 -17.75 -7.07 -11.42
CA TYR A 54 -17.38 -7.76 -12.66
C TYR A 54 -17.54 -6.79 -13.84
N VAL A 55 -16.47 -6.65 -14.62
CA VAL A 55 -16.44 -5.86 -15.85
C VAL A 55 -15.95 -6.81 -16.94
N ASP A 56 -16.78 -6.98 -17.97
CA ASP A 56 -16.43 -7.78 -19.14
C ASP A 56 -15.58 -6.94 -20.09
N ASP A 57 -14.64 -7.55 -20.81
CA ASP A 57 -13.79 -6.86 -21.78
C ASP A 57 -14.62 -6.15 -22.87
N ARG A 58 -15.80 -6.70 -23.18
CA ARG A 58 -16.74 -6.13 -24.15
C ARG A 58 -17.39 -4.86 -23.65
N ASP A 59 -17.39 -4.62 -22.34
CA ASP A 59 -17.98 -3.46 -21.68
C ASP A 59 -16.98 -2.31 -21.54
N ILE A 60 -15.71 -2.55 -21.86
CA ILE A 60 -14.64 -1.55 -21.85
C ILE A 60 -14.59 -0.86 -23.22
N LEU A 61 -14.92 0.43 -23.27
CA LEU A 61 -14.85 1.22 -24.53
C LEU A 61 -13.44 1.72 -24.82
N TRP A 62 -12.70 2.03 -23.76
CA TRP A 62 -11.35 2.55 -23.83
C TRP A 62 -10.62 2.13 -22.56
N SER A 63 -9.35 1.78 -22.69
CA SER A 63 -8.47 1.56 -21.55
C SER A 63 -7.06 2.05 -21.84
N LYS A 64 -6.34 2.35 -20.76
CA LYS A 64 -4.97 2.81 -20.80
C LYS A 64 -4.24 2.42 -19.52
N THR A 65 -3.15 1.68 -19.65
CA THR A 65 -2.27 1.38 -18.51
C THR A 65 -1.29 2.52 -18.29
N VAL A 66 -1.12 2.91 -17.03
CA VAL A 66 -0.18 3.93 -16.59
C VAL A 66 0.65 3.42 -15.41
N TRP A 67 1.87 3.94 -15.31
CA TRP A 67 2.70 3.79 -14.13
C TRP A 67 2.93 5.15 -13.50
N GLU A 68 2.70 5.18 -12.20
CA GLU A 68 2.77 6.40 -11.41
C GLU A 68 3.76 6.19 -10.26
N ARG A 69 4.44 7.25 -9.86
CA ARG A 69 5.29 7.27 -8.66
C ARG A 69 4.58 8.09 -7.57
N ILE A 70 4.49 7.51 -6.39
CA ILE A 70 3.95 8.12 -5.18
C ILE A 70 5.16 8.51 -4.33
N ASP A 71 5.41 9.80 -4.21
CA ASP A 71 6.53 10.34 -3.44
C ASP A 71 6.17 10.37 -1.94
N LEU A 72 6.95 9.69 -1.09
CA LEU A 72 6.66 9.61 0.35
C LEU A 72 7.07 10.87 1.13
N ASP A 73 7.86 11.76 0.53
CA ASP A 73 8.19 13.05 1.13
C ASP A 73 6.99 14.00 1.12
N GLU A 74 5.99 13.72 0.27
CA GLU A 74 4.76 14.48 0.23
C GLU A 74 3.85 14.16 1.42
N ARG A 75 3.42 15.21 2.13
CA ARG A 75 2.56 15.10 3.32
C ARG A 75 1.25 14.32 3.11
N ILE A 76 0.72 14.33 1.88
CA ILE A 76 -0.50 13.58 1.55
C ILE A 76 -0.26 12.06 1.56
N ASN A 77 0.97 11.62 1.31
CA ASN A 77 1.38 10.22 1.21
C ASN A 77 1.95 9.65 2.52
N PHE A 78 2.04 10.47 3.58
CA PHE A 78 2.47 10.04 4.92
C PHE A 78 1.77 8.81 5.50
N PRO A 79 0.46 8.55 5.23
CA PRO A 79 -0.17 7.31 5.67
C PRO A 79 0.51 6.03 5.18
N TYR A 80 1.23 6.07 4.05
CA TYR A 80 1.95 4.91 3.49
C TYR A 80 3.37 4.75 4.06
N TYR A 81 3.94 5.83 4.59
CA TYR A 81 5.32 5.86 5.11
C TYR A 81 5.38 5.62 6.62
N TYR A 82 4.51 6.26 7.40
CA TYR A 82 4.54 6.17 8.85
C TYR A 82 3.74 4.98 9.40
N PRO A 83 4.12 4.44 10.57
CA PRO A 83 5.28 4.80 11.39
C PRO A 83 6.60 4.18 10.89
N ILE A 84 7.70 4.93 11.05
CA ILE A 84 9.06 4.48 10.72
C ILE A 84 9.64 3.63 11.86
N ASP A 85 9.41 4.07 13.10
CA ASP A 85 9.83 3.34 14.30
C ASP A 85 8.68 2.50 14.83
N THR A 86 8.94 1.22 15.05
CA THR A 86 7.96 0.23 15.51
C THR A 86 8.22 -0.27 16.94
N VAL A 87 9.29 0.21 17.59
CA VAL A 87 9.70 -0.26 18.93
C VAL A 87 8.69 0.20 19.99
N ASP A 88 8.31 1.48 19.96
CA ASP A 88 7.43 2.09 20.98
C ASP A 88 5.94 2.07 20.59
N ILE A 89 5.59 1.45 19.46
CA ILE A 89 4.24 1.50 18.88
C ILE A 89 3.60 0.11 18.87
N GLY A 90 2.35 0.05 19.32
CA GLY A 90 1.53 -1.16 19.29
C GLY A 90 1.54 -1.87 17.93
N SER A 91 1.41 -3.20 17.96
CA SER A 91 1.50 -4.06 16.78
C SER A 91 0.48 -3.75 15.68
N GLU A 92 -0.58 -3.02 16.03
CA GLU A 92 -1.68 -2.62 15.15
C GLU A 92 -1.31 -1.49 14.18
N ARG A 93 -0.22 -0.75 14.42
CA ARG A 93 0.23 0.34 13.54
C ARG A 93 1.56 -0.01 12.91
N ARG A 94 1.56 -0.16 11.58
CA ARG A 94 2.75 -0.49 10.79
C ARG A 94 2.72 0.28 9.47
N SER A 95 3.90 0.58 8.93
CA SER A 95 4.02 1.20 7.61
C SER A 95 3.54 0.23 6.51
N LEU A 96 3.23 0.74 5.31
CA LEU A 96 2.83 -0.12 4.20
C LEU A 96 3.93 -1.15 3.87
N TYR A 97 5.19 -0.72 3.91
CA TYR A 97 6.34 -1.58 3.66
C TYR A 97 6.46 -2.71 4.69
N ASP A 98 6.36 -2.40 5.99
CA ASP A 98 6.46 -3.41 7.04
C ASP A 98 5.34 -4.45 6.94
N VAL A 99 4.12 -4.01 6.62
CA VAL A 99 2.98 -4.91 6.42
C VAL A 99 3.27 -5.89 5.29
N ILE A 100 3.78 -5.39 4.16
CA ILE A 100 4.08 -6.22 3.00
C ILE A 100 5.23 -7.18 3.31
N ILE A 101 6.36 -6.69 3.80
CA ILE A 101 7.53 -7.52 4.12
C ILE A 101 7.20 -8.58 5.17
N LYS A 102 6.46 -8.23 6.22
CA LYS A 102 6.03 -9.21 7.24
C LYS A 102 5.19 -10.32 6.62
N ASN A 103 4.24 -9.98 5.75
CA ASN A 103 3.38 -10.98 5.10
C ASN A 103 4.12 -11.82 4.05
N ILE A 104 5.14 -11.25 3.40
CA ILE A 104 6.05 -11.99 2.52
C ILE A 104 6.88 -12.98 3.35
N LYS A 105 7.49 -12.52 4.45
CA LYS A 105 8.28 -13.37 5.37
C LYS A 105 7.45 -14.51 5.96
N ASN A 106 6.19 -14.25 6.31
CA ASN A 106 5.25 -15.25 6.82
C ASN A 106 4.71 -16.20 5.74
N GLY A 107 4.90 -15.89 4.46
CA GLY A 107 4.37 -16.69 3.34
C GLY A 107 2.88 -16.49 3.05
N ASN A 108 2.25 -15.47 3.65
CA ASN A 108 0.87 -15.07 3.36
C ASN A 108 0.77 -14.41 1.98
N LEU A 109 1.79 -13.63 1.60
CA LEU A 109 1.87 -12.96 0.31
C LEU A 109 2.88 -13.69 -0.59
N LYS A 110 2.38 -14.35 -1.64
CA LYS A 110 3.19 -15.18 -2.56
C LYS A 110 3.32 -14.59 -3.97
N ASP A 111 2.42 -13.69 -4.34
CA ASP A 111 2.37 -13.10 -5.68
C ASP A 111 3.28 -11.87 -5.76
N ILE A 112 4.59 -12.16 -5.72
CA ILE A 112 5.68 -11.19 -5.81
C ILE A 112 6.40 -11.41 -7.13
N TYR A 113 6.79 -10.33 -7.80
CA TYR A 113 7.34 -10.34 -9.14
C TYR A 113 8.58 -9.47 -9.25
N VAL A 114 9.41 -9.75 -10.25
CA VAL A 114 10.61 -8.96 -10.57
C VAL A 114 10.25 -7.61 -11.16
N ASP A 115 9.25 -7.60 -12.04
CA ASP A 115 8.95 -6.46 -12.89
C ASP A 115 7.48 -6.06 -12.82
N SER A 116 7.21 -4.86 -13.32
CA SER A 116 5.86 -4.32 -13.42
C SER A 116 4.96 -5.06 -14.42
N TYR A 117 5.51 -5.95 -15.25
CA TYR A 117 4.75 -6.76 -16.20
C TYR A 117 4.26 -8.07 -15.59
N PHE A 118 4.70 -8.39 -14.37
CA PHE A 118 4.32 -9.60 -13.63
C PHE A 118 4.70 -10.88 -14.38
N THR A 119 5.86 -10.88 -15.04
CA THR A 119 6.32 -11.99 -15.89
C THR A 119 6.91 -13.14 -15.08
N GLU A 120 7.75 -12.81 -14.10
CA GLU A 120 8.50 -13.77 -13.30
C GLU A 120 8.20 -13.62 -11.81
N LYS A 121 7.74 -14.70 -11.18
CA LYS A 121 7.50 -14.75 -9.73
C LYS A 121 8.81 -14.93 -8.96
N ARG A 122 8.98 -14.19 -7.87
CA ARG A 122 10.12 -14.29 -6.93
C ARG A 122 9.70 -14.97 -5.64
N LYS A 123 10.61 -15.74 -5.03
CA LYS A 123 10.49 -16.17 -3.64
C LYS A 123 11.22 -15.19 -2.73
N PHE A 124 10.87 -15.20 -1.44
CA PHE A 124 11.52 -14.32 -0.46
C PHE A 124 13.05 -14.50 -0.43
N GLY A 125 13.56 -15.73 -0.51
CA GLY A 125 15.01 -15.98 -0.54
C GLY A 125 15.74 -15.32 -1.72
N ASP A 126 15.04 -15.10 -2.84
CA ASP A 126 15.61 -14.41 -4.01
C ASP A 126 15.61 -12.88 -3.86
N LEU A 127 14.90 -12.35 -2.84
CA LEU A 127 14.84 -10.93 -2.50
C LEU A 127 15.85 -10.55 -1.43
N GLU A 128 16.34 -11.50 -0.64
CA GLU A 128 17.30 -11.23 0.45
C GLU A 128 18.54 -10.47 -0.04
N ALA A 129 19.05 -10.81 -1.23
CA ALA A 129 20.18 -10.12 -1.84
C ALA A 129 19.88 -8.67 -2.27
N THR A 130 18.61 -8.33 -2.52
CA THR A 130 18.17 -6.97 -2.87
C THR A 130 17.75 -6.17 -1.65
N LEU A 131 17.35 -6.84 -0.56
CA LEU A 131 16.92 -6.21 0.67
C LEU A 131 18.03 -6.06 1.71
N GLN A 132 19.11 -6.84 1.60
CA GLN A 132 20.20 -6.86 2.56
C GLN A 132 21.56 -6.78 1.87
N LYS A 133 22.43 -5.94 2.43
CA LYS A 133 23.86 -5.92 2.12
C LYS A 133 24.61 -6.65 3.22
N VAL A 134 25.39 -7.65 2.84
CA VAL A 134 26.32 -8.34 3.71
C VAL A 134 27.73 -7.98 3.26
N ASP A 135 28.46 -7.25 4.09
CA ASP A 135 29.82 -6.83 3.82
C ASP A 135 30.77 -7.38 4.88
N THR A 136 31.96 -7.80 4.47
CA THR A 136 33.00 -8.32 5.36
C THR A 136 34.08 -7.28 5.56
N THR A 137 34.47 -7.03 6.81
CA THR A 137 35.54 -6.07 7.11
C THR A 137 36.91 -6.61 6.72
N ASP A 138 37.90 -5.72 6.61
CA ASP A 138 39.28 -6.07 6.24
C ASP A 138 39.88 -7.17 7.15
N LEU A 139 39.60 -7.09 8.45
CA LEU A 139 40.02 -8.12 9.42
C LEU A 139 39.34 -9.48 9.16
N GLY A 140 38.09 -9.47 8.69
CA GLY A 140 37.41 -10.69 8.26
C GLY A 140 38.05 -11.31 7.02
N TYR A 141 38.51 -10.49 6.06
CA TYR A 141 39.26 -10.97 4.91
C TYR A 141 40.64 -11.54 5.30
N GLU A 142 41.32 -10.96 6.30
CA GLU A 142 42.57 -11.50 6.83
C GLU A 142 42.38 -12.90 7.44
N GLN A 143 41.30 -13.11 8.22
CA GLN A 143 40.95 -14.43 8.75
C GLN A 143 40.65 -15.45 7.66
N LEU A 144 39.89 -15.03 6.63
CA LEU A 144 39.56 -15.88 5.49
C LEU A 144 40.83 -16.29 4.71
N ASN A 145 41.75 -15.34 4.52
CA ASN A 145 43.06 -15.59 3.90
C ASN A 145 43.97 -16.47 4.75
N ALA A 146 43.85 -16.43 6.08
CA ALA A 146 44.54 -17.31 7.02
C ALA A 146 43.92 -18.72 7.11
N GLY A 147 42.79 -18.98 6.43
CA GLY A 147 42.08 -20.25 6.45
C GLY A 147 41.19 -20.46 7.68
N GLU A 148 40.92 -19.42 8.45
CA GLU A 148 40.03 -19.42 9.61
C GLU A 148 38.58 -19.12 9.20
N GLN A 149 37.61 -19.55 10.01
CA GLN A 149 36.22 -19.13 9.83
C GLN A 149 36.08 -17.67 10.25
N VAL A 150 35.53 -16.83 9.37
CA VAL A 150 35.28 -15.41 9.65
C VAL A 150 34.33 -15.28 10.83
N SER A 151 34.78 -14.60 11.89
CA SER A 151 33.92 -14.30 13.04
C SER A 151 32.72 -13.44 12.62
N LEU A 152 31.55 -13.69 13.22
CA LEU A 152 30.33 -12.92 12.95
C LEU A 152 30.49 -11.42 13.19
N GLU A 153 31.40 -11.03 14.08
CA GLU A 153 31.76 -9.64 14.40
C GLU A 153 32.36 -8.88 13.21
N TYR A 154 32.93 -9.59 12.23
CA TYR A 154 33.51 -9.00 11.03
C TYR A 154 32.55 -9.00 9.83
N ILE A 155 31.30 -9.45 10.03
CA ILE A 155 30.25 -9.47 9.01
C ILE A 155 29.25 -8.37 9.34
N ASN A 156 29.32 -7.27 8.61
CA ASN A 156 28.33 -6.19 8.68
C ASN A 156 27.11 -6.58 7.84
N ARG A 157 25.93 -6.63 8.47
CA ARG A 157 24.66 -6.86 7.79
C ARG A 157 23.80 -5.61 7.90
N ARG A 158 23.40 -5.05 6.76
CA ARG A 158 22.47 -3.93 6.68
C ARG A 158 21.22 -4.39 5.94
N GLU A 159 20.06 -4.25 6.56
CA GLU A 159 18.75 -4.55 5.98
C GLU A 159 18.01 -3.24 5.67
N LEU A 160 17.32 -3.19 4.53
CA LEU A 160 16.41 -2.10 4.19
C LEU A 160 15.20 -2.11 5.11
N THR A 161 15.00 -1.00 5.81
CA THR A 161 13.87 -0.77 6.70
C THR A 161 12.82 0.13 6.04
N ALA A 162 11.67 0.31 6.69
CA ALA A 162 10.66 1.26 6.22
C ALA A 162 11.20 2.69 6.08
N ALA A 163 12.23 3.06 6.85
CA ALA A 163 12.88 4.37 6.80
C ALA A 163 13.62 4.64 5.48
N ASP A 164 14.07 3.57 4.80
CA ASP A 164 14.87 3.69 3.59
C ASP A 164 14.00 3.80 2.32
N ILE A 165 12.68 3.59 2.44
CA ILE A 165 11.76 3.66 1.31
C ILE A 165 11.44 5.12 0.98
N GLN A 166 11.69 5.53 -0.26
CA GLN A 166 11.50 6.92 -0.70
C GLN A 166 10.23 7.11 -1.54
N GLU A 167 9.93 6.16 -2.43
CA GLU A 167 8.74 6.24 -3.29
C GLU A 167 8.06 4.87 -3.44
N TRP A 168 6.77 4.90 -3.76
CA TRP A 168 6.05 3.73 -4.25
C TRP A 168 5.80 3.87 -5.74
N ARG A 169 6.18 2.87 -6.53
CA ARG A 169 5.73 2.78 -7.91
C ARG A 169 4.47 1.95 -7.98
N ILE A 170 3.48 2.46 -8.69
CA ILE A 170 2.21 1.80 -8.89
C ILE A 170 1.96 1.61 -10.37
N LYS A 171 1.30 0.52 -10.70
CA LYS A 171 0.78 0.23 -12.04
C LYS A 171 -0.72 0.08 -11.94
N GLY A 172 -1.44 0.80 -12.78
CA GLY A 172 -2.88 0.63 -12.88
C GLY A 172 -3.44 0.97 -14.25
N VAL A 173 -4.71 0.64 -14.41
CA VAL A 173 -5.42 0.78 -15.67
C VAL A 173 -6.59 1.72 -15.46
N TRP A 174 -6.60 2.77 -16.27
CA TRP A 174 -7.78 3.59 -16.50
C TRP A 174 -8.64 2.91 -17.55
N TYR A 175 -9.92 2.74 -17.29
CA TYR A 175 -10.86 2.15 -18.25
C TYR A 175 -12.23 2.82 -18.16
N PHE A 176 -12.87 2.99 -19.30
CA PHE A 176 -14.22 3.54 -19.37
C PHE A 176 -15.24 2.39 -19.46
N ASP A 177 -16.05 2.25 -18.42
CA ASP A 177 -17.09 1.22 -18.32
C ASP A 177 -18.37 1.72 -18.98
N LYS A 178 -18.76 1.11 -20.12
CA LYS A 178 -19.95 1.52 -20.88
C LYS A 178 -21.26 1.34 -20.11
N ARG A 179 -21.30 0.44 -19.12
CA ARG A 179 -22.53 0.14 -18.37
C ARG A 179 -22.84 1.22 -17.35
N GLN A 180 -21.79 1.75 -16.72
CA GLN A 180 -21.90 2.81 -15.72
C GLN A 180 -21.67 4.20 -16.32
N GLY A 181 -21.06 4.27 -17.51
CA GLY A 181 -20.73 5.53 -18.17
C GLY A 181 -19.59 6.29 -17.48
N GLU A 182 -18.82 5.64 -16.61
CA GLU A 182 -17.82 6.30 -15.77
C GLU A 182 -16.41 5.86 -16.13
N LEU A 183 -15.46 6.79 -16.04
CA LEU A 183 -14.04 6.48 -16.07
C LEU A 183 -13.60 5.93 -14.71
N LYS A 184 -13.07 4.70 -14.69
CA LYS A 184 -12.62 4.03 -13.47
C LYS A 184 -11.14 3.72 -13.52
N TYR A 185 -10.51 3.75 -12.35
CA TYR A 185 -9.14 3.29 -12.15
C TYR A 185 -9.14 1.92 -11.47
N ARG A 186 -8.27 1.03 -11.92
CA ARG A 186 -7.99 -0.24 -11.26
C ARG A 186 -6.50 -0.38 -11.00
N LEU A 187 -6.13 -0.46 -9.72
CA LEU A 187 -4.76 -0.71 -9.31
C LEU A 187 -4.41 -2.19 -9.59
N LEU A 188 -3.28 -2.43 -10.25
CA LEU A 188 -2.81 -3.77 -10.58
C LEU A 188 -1.63 -4.20 -9.72
N GLY A 189 -0.71 -3.28 -9.40
CA GLY A 189 0.39 -3.59 -8.50
C GLY A 189 1.09 -2.38 -7.95
N LEU A 190 1.94 -2.68 -6.98
CA LEU A 190 2.70 -1.75 -6.17
C LEU A 190 4.12 -2.29 -5.96
N ALA A 191 5.09 -1.39 -5.96
CA ALA A 191 6.50 -1.71 -5.74
C ALA A 191 7.12 -0.66 -4.80
N PRO A 192 7.78 -1.08 -3.71
CA PRO A 192 8.57 -0.16 -2.90
C PRO A 192 9.87 0.15 -3.64
N VAL A 193 10.28 1.41 -3.57
CA VAL A 193 11.52 1.90 -4.17
C VAL A 193 12.41 2.46 -3.09
N ALA A 194 13.66 2.01 -3.10
CA ALA A 194 14.70 2.42 -2.18
C ALA A 194 16.01 2.66 -2.95
N PRO A 195 16.96 3.40 -2.37
CA PRO A 195 18.34 3.39 -2.86
C PRO A 195 18.90 1.97 -2.85
N ASP A 196 19.74 1.63 -3.84
CA ASP A 196 20.41 0.33 -3.88
C ASP A 196 21.24 0.12 -2.60
N VAL A 197 21.00 -0.99 -1.90
CA VAL A 197 21.66 -1.35 -0.64
C VAL A 197 23.17 -1.31 -0.75
N ASN A 198 23.71 -1.64 -1.93
CA ASN A 198 25.14 -1.62 -2.20
C ASN A 198 25.74 -0.21 -2.15
N PHE A 199 24.95 0.80 -2.55
CA PHE A 199 25.36 2.18 -2.76
C PHE A 199 24.65 3.19 -1.83
N ILE A 200 23.98 2.74 -0.76
CA ILE A 200 23.26 3.65 0.15
C ILE A 200 24.15 4.78 0.69
N ASP A 201 25.42 4.49 0.99
CA ASP A 201 26.34 5.49 1.57
C ASP A 201 26.94 6.43 0.51
N SER A 202 26.61 6.24 -0.77
CA SER A 202 27.04 7.13 -1.85
C SER A 202 26.10 8.32 -1.98
N GLU A 203 26.64 9.51 -2.27
CA GLU A 203 25.85 10.75 -2.45
C GLU A 203 24.90 10.68 -3.66
N GLN A 204 25.04 9.67 -4.52
CA GLN A 204 24.31 9.53 -5.77
C GLN A 204 23.86 8.07 -5.95
N SER A 205 22.97 7.63 -5.06
CA SER A 205 22.35 6.31 -5.18
C SER A 205 21.15 6.36 -6.13
N ASP A 206 21.15 5.47 -7.12
CA ASP A 206 20.01 5.29 -8.01
C ASP A 206 18.85 4.60 -7.27
N LEU A 207 17.63 5.06 -7.55
CA LEU A 207 16.42 4.50 -6.99
C LEU A 207 15.99 3.25 -7.77
N VAL A 208 15.90 2.13 -7.06
CA VAL A 208 15.61 0.81 -7.64
C VAL A 208 14.30 0.26 -7.08
N GLU A 209 13.51 -0.34 -7.97
CA GLU A 209 12.33 -1.12 -7.60
C GLU A 209 12.77 -2.41 -6.92
N LEU A 210 12.38 -2.61 -5.66
CA LEU A 210 12.80 -3.80 -4.92
C LEU A 210 12.08 -5.06 -5.41
N PHE A 211 10.76 -4.98 -5.52
CA PHE A 211 9.89 -6.05 -6.02
C PHE A 211 8.49 -5.51 -6.31
N TRP A 212 7.75 -6.22 -7.17
CA TRP A 212 6.37 -5.89 -7.50
C TRP A 212 5.39 -6.83 -6.81
N VAL A 213 4.37 -6.28 -6.15
CA VAL A 213 3.28 -7.03 -5.53
C VAL A 213 2.03 -6.91 -6.41
N TRP A 214 1.39 -8.05 -6.69
CA TRP A 214 0.09 -8.06 -7.35
C TRP A 214 -0.99 -7.59 -6.37
N PHE A 215 -1.56 -6.41 -6.64
CA PHE A 215 -2.49 -5.76 -5.72
C PHE A 215 -3.75 -6.58 -5.47
N PRO A 216 -4.44 -7.14 -6.50
CA PRO A 216 -5.67 -7.90 -6.29
C PRO A 216 -5.55 -9.10 -5.35
N SER A 217 -4.40 -9.80 -5.32
CA SER A 217 -4.16 -10.91 -4.39
C SER A 217 -3.80 -10.45 -2.97
N SER A 218 -3.35 -9.21 -2.81
CA SER A 218 -2.93 -8.66 -1.51
C SER A 218 -4.03 -7.92 -0.76
N ARG A 219 -5.24 -7.81 -1.34
CA ARG A 219 -6.32 -6.97 -0.82
C ARG A 219 -6.77 -7.35 0.59
N ASP A 220 -6.88 -8.64 0.89
CA ASP A 220 -7.27 -9.12 2.22
C ASP A 220 -6.27 -8.66 3.28
N ILE A 221 -4.98 -8.82 2.98
CA ILE A 221 -3.86 -8.41 3.84
C ILE A 221 -3.86 -6.89 4.05
N LEU A 222 -4.06 -6.12 2.98
CA LEU A 222 -4.07 -4.66 3.02
C LEU A 222 -5.37 -4.09 3.62
N HIS A 223 -6.45 -4.87 3.66
CA HIS A 223 -7.68 -4.50 4.31
C HIS A 223 -7.61 -4.68 5.82
N GLU A 224 -6.99 -5.77 6.28
CA GLU A 224 -6.71 -6.01 7.70
C GLU A 224 -5.75 -4.96 8.26
N ALA A 225 -4.69 -4.64 7.50
CA ALA A 225 -3.72 -3.63 7.90
C ALA A 225 -4.29 -2.20 7.83
N LYS A 226 -4.22 -1.48 8.96
CA LYS A 226 -4.75 -0.11 9.06
C LYS A 226 -3.64 0.93 9.04
N ALA A 227 -3.82 1.94 8.21
CA ALA A 227 -2.90 3.06 8.05
C ALA A 227 -3.05 4.09 9.17
N PHE A 228 -1.98 4.84 9.42
CA PHE A 228 -2.00 5.93 10.38
C PHE A 228 -2.90 7.07 9.90
N ASN A 229 -3.90 7.43 10.71
CA ASN A 229 -4.79 8.56 10.45
C ASN A 229 -4.51 9.70 11.45
N ASN A 230 -3.88 10.76 10.97
CA ASN A 230 -3.54 11.94 11.78
C ASN A 230 -4.76 12.73 12.28
N LYS A 231 -5.90 12.66 11.57
CA LYS A 231 -7.12 13.39 11.93
C LYS A 231 -7.99 12.62 12.93
N ASN A 232 -7.93 11.29 12.90
CA ASN A 232 -8.75 10.45 13.77
C ASN A 232 -8.08 9.09 14.01
N SER A 233 -7.36 8.98 15.13
CA SER A 233 -6.70 7.74 15.54
C SER A 233 -7.66 6.63 15.94
N SER A 234 -8.89 6.97 16.36
CA SER A 234 -9.92 6.00 16.77
C SER A 234 -10.65 5.36 15.59
N ARG A 235 -10.49 5.89 14.38
CA ARG A 235 -11.04 5.31 13.14
C ARG A 235 -9.95 5.22 12.09
N PRO A 236 -9.07 4.21 12.18
CA PRO A 236 -8.02 4.02 11.20
C PRO A 236 -8.64 3.47 9.91
N ILE A 237 -8.05 3.86 8.78
CA ILE A 237 -8.52 3.49 7.43
C ILE A 237 -7.60 2.36 6.94
N SER A 238 -8.14 1.34 6.27
CA SER A 238 -7.30 0.27 5.73
C SER A 238 -6.46 0.72 4.53
N PHE A 239 -5.32 0.08 4.31
CA PHE A 239 -4.49 0.37 3.14
C PHE A 239 -5.22 0.04 1.83
N ASP A 240 -6.02 -1.02 1.79
CA ASP A 240 -6.85 -1.36 0.63
C ASP A 240 -7.81 -0.21 0.27
N GLN A 241 -8.48 0.38 1.27
CA GLN A 241 -9.39 1.50 1.05
C GLN A 241 -8.66 2.76 0.58
N LEU A 242 -7.50 3.07 1.16
CA LEU A 242 -6.71 4.23 0.76
C LEU A 242 -6.23 4.12 -0.70
N LEU A 243 -5.71 2.96 -1.09
CA LEU A 243 -5.20 2.69 -2.42
C LEU A 243 -6.31 2.66 -3.47
N ASN A 244 -7.42 1.97 -3.19
CA ASN A 244 -8.58 1.93 -4.10
C ASN A 244 -9.25 3.30 -4.27
N ALA A 245 -9.33 4.09 -3.20
CA ALA A 245 -9.87 5.44 -3.26
C ALA A 245 -8.88 6.46 -3.83
N ARG A 246 -7.69 6.03 -4.28
CA ARG A 246 -6.59 6.88 -4.75
C ARG A 246 -6.31 8.06 -3.80
N ARG A 247 -6.29 7.80 -2.49
CA ARG A 247 -5.96 8.82 -1.48
C ARG A 247 -4.45 8.98 -1.35
N PHE A 248 -3.84 9.42 -2.43
CA PHE A 248 -2.43 9.72 -2.57
C PHE A 248 -2.24 10.73 -3.70
N ASN A 249 -1.11 11.40 -3.72
CA ASN A 249 -0.66 12.12 -4.90
C ASN A 249 0.39 11.29 -5.63
N ALA A 250 0.29 11.22 -6.95
CA ALA A 250 1.20 10.44 -7.78
C ALA A 250 1.48 11.16 -9.10
N VAL A 251 2.68 10.95 -9.63
CA VAL A 251 3.13 11.52 -10.91
C VAL A 251 3.30 10.38 -11.92
N ILE A 252 2.67 10.48 -13.08
CA ILE A 252 2.83 9.51 -14.17
C ILE A 252 4.26 9.61 -14.69
N TYR A 253 4.99 8.50 -14.73
CA TYR A 253 6.36 8.47 -15.28
C TYR A 253 6.47 7.58 -16.52
N LYS A 254 5.45 6.75 -16.79
CA LYS A 254 5.40 5.82 -17.93
C LYS A 254 3.94 5.59 -18.30
N GLU A 255 3.65 5.53 -19.60
CA GLU A 255 2.34 5.14 -20.13
C GLU A 255 2.49 3.99 -21.11
N GLU A 256 1.45 3.18 -21.24
CA GLU A 256 1.41 2.11 -22.23
C GLU A 256 1.37 2.70 -23.63
N ASN A 257 2.34 2.37 -24.49
CA ASN A 257 2.43 2.94 -25.81
C ASN A 257 3.00 1.96 -26.85
N VAL A 258 2.74 2.27 -28.12
CA VAL A 258 3.22 1.47 -29.26
C VAL A 258 4.75 1.43 -29.34
N GLN A 259 5.44 2.33 -28.65
CA GLN A 259 6.91 2.44 -28.64
C GLN A 259 7.56 1.55 -27.57
N GLY A 260 6.85 0.55 -27.04
CA GLY A 260 7.37 -0.35 -26.00
C GLY A 260 7.34 0.27 -24.61
N ASP A 261 6.30 1.06 -24.33
CA ASP A 261 6.06 1.73 -23.05
C ASP A 261 7.24 2.59 -22.58
N ARG A 262 7.80 3.40 -23.48
CA ARG A 262 8.94 4.27 -23.14
C ARG A 262 8.61 5.20 -21.97
N SER A 263 9.53 5.34 -21.01
CA SER A 263 9.34 6.25 -19.87
C SER A 263 9.49 7.71 -20.28
N ILE A 264 8.88 8.63 -19.53
CA ILE A 264 8.96 10.08 -19.80
C ILE A 264 10.42 10.56 -19.78
N LYS A 265 11.22 10.03 -18.85
CA LYS A 265 12.64 10.34 -18.71
C LYS A 265 13.44 9.99 -19.97
N ASP A 266 13.06 8.92 -20.67
CA ASP A 266 13.82 8.48 -21.83
C ASP A 266 13.66 9.42 -23.03
N TYR A 267 12.49 10.03 -23.24
CA TYR A 267 12.24 10.93 -24.38
C TYR A 267 12.31 12.42 -24.04
N ILE A 268 12.22 12.79 -22.75
CA ILE A 268 12.50 14.14 -22.23
C ILE A 268 13.68 14.02 -21.25
N PRO A 269 14.93 14.01 -21.76
CA PRO A 269 16.11 13.90 -20.90
C PRO A 269 16.35 15.20 -20.11
N ASP A 270 16.87 15.03 -18.90
CA ASP A 270 17.52 16.07 -18.07
C ASP A 270 16.70 17.34 -17.78
N ASN A 271 15.37 17.23 -17.75
CA ASN A 271 14.52 18.35 -17.35
C ASN A 271 13.30 17.92 -16.54
N ALA A 272 13.44 17.97 -15.21
CA ALA A 272 12.39 17.61 -14.27
C ALA A 272 11.10 18.42 -14.46
N MET A 273 11.20 19.70 -14.85
CA MET A 273 10.02 20.54 -15.10
C MET A 273 9.25 20.06 -16.33
N PHE A 274 9.94 19.77 -17.44
CA PHE A 274 9.28 19.26 -18.63
C PHE A 274 8.71 17.85 -18.42
N GLN A 275 9.38 17.01 -17.64
CA GLN A 275 8.84 15.69 -17.27
C GLN A 275 7.54 15.83 -16.45
N LEU A 276 7.48 16.79 -15.52
CA LEU A 276 6.27 17.07 -14.75
C LEU A 276 5.13 17.60 -15.64
N LEU A 277 5.42 18.55 -16.54
CA LEU A 277 4.44 19.07 -17.49
C LEU A 277 3.91 17.98 -18.42
N GLU A 278 4.78 17.06 -18.84
CA GLU A 278 4.38 15.92 -19.65
C GLU A 278 3.51 14.94 -18.87
N SER A 279 3.82 14.68 -17.60
CA SER A 279 2.94 13.91 -16.71
C SER A 279 1.56 14.56 -16.59
N GLN A 280 1.49 15.88 -16.38
CA GLN A 280 0.23 16.62 -16.30
C GLN A 280 -0.55 16.53 -17.62
N ARG A 281 0.13 16.65 -18.76
CA ARG A 281 -0.48 16.48 -20.08
C ARG A 281 -1.10 15.09 -20.26
N LEU A 282 -0.42 14.04 -19.76
CA LEU A 282 -0.94 12.67 -19.79
C LEU A 282 -2.17 12.51 -18.89
N GLU A 283 -2.15 13.10 -17.70
CA GLU A 283 -3.29 13.11 -16.78
C GLU A 283 -4.50 13.84 -17.39
N GLU A 284 -4.29 15.03 -17.95
CA GLU A 284 -5.33 15.79 -18.66
C GLU A 284 -5.90 14.99 -19.83
N LYS A 285 -5.06 14.33 -20.63
CA LYS A 285 -5.51 13.48 -21.74
C LYS A 285 -6.40 12.33 -21.27
N ILE A 286 -6.13 11.74 -20.11
CA ILE A 286 -6.96 10.68 -19.52
C ILE A 286 -8.30 11.27 -19.03
N ARG A 287 -8.27 12.44 -18.41
CA ARG A 287 -9.48 13.14 -17.93
C ARG A 287 -10.38 13.60 -19.07
N ASP A 288 -9.81 14.16 -20.12
CA ASP A 288 -10.53 14.66 -21.29
C ASP A 288 -11.19 13.49 -22.06
N LYS A 289 -10.62 12.28 -21.98
CA LYS A 289 -11.26 11.08 -22.54
C LYS A 289 -12.60 10.78 -21.91
N GLU A 290 -12.83 11.12 -20.64
CA GLU A 290 -14.16 10.99 -20.05
C GLU A 290 -15.13 11.97 -20.71
N GLN A 291 -14.75 13.25 -20.81
CA GLN A 291 -15.59 14.29 -21.42
C GLN A 291 -15.93 14.00 -22.88
N ASP A 292 -14.94 13.56 -23.66
CA ASP A 292 -15.08 13.16 -25.06
C ASP A 292 -16.15 12.07 -25.26
N MET A 293 -16.34 11.17 -24.28
CA MET A 293 -17.34 10.09 -24.38
C MET A 293 -18.77 10.60 -24.16
N TRP A 294 -18.92 11.76 -23.50
CA TRP A 294 -20.22 12.38 -23.23
C TRP A 294 -20.60 13.43 -24.29
N SER A 295 -19.62 14.06 -24.94
CA SER A 295 -19.85 15.05 -26.00
C SER A 295 -19.85 14.38 -27.37
N TYR A 296 -21.04 14.07 -27.88
CA TYR A 296 -21.27 13.64 -29.27
C TYR A 296 -22.16 14.62 -30.02
#